data_AF-A0A239QSY5-F1
#
_entry.id   AF-A0A239QSY5-F1
#
_cell.length_a   1.000
_cell.length_b   1.000
_cell.length_c   1.000
_cell.angle_alpha   90.00
_cell.angle_beta   90.00
_cell.angle_gamma   90.00
#
_symmetry.space_group_name_H-M   'P 1'
#
loop_
_entity.id
_entity.type
_entity.pdbx_description
1 polymer ?
#
loop_
_entity_poly.entity_id
_entity_poly.type
_entity_poly.pdbx_seq_one_letter_code
_entity_poly.pdbx_strand_id
1 'polypeptide(L)'
;MAEFDLDDDELLEEELALAKLDRTRPSEHQRLGGANRGFSWLLIIGGFIGVLASIELVLAEIALIEDPSASLSCDLNPFIGCSSSLLEWQSHLLFGIPNALIGVAIFAMVLGVGCAFLAGARLARWFWRVMCAVVLAGLAFIAWFLGQSLTVFGTLCPWCMTSWAVVIVVGVQVIARAAQAGHLPISQKLGRAIYRERWLIMIGIFVLIILAIVIGLWGTWRLYLGL
;
A
#
# COMPACT_ATOMS: atom_id res chain seq x y z
N MET A 1 -43.25 24.57 -18.13
CA MET A 1 -42.39 23.58 -17.46
C MET A 1 -42.31 22.44 -18.46
N ALA A 2 -41.28 22.42 -19.31
CA ALA A 2 -41.21 21.50 -20.44
C ALA A 2 -40.70 20.15 -19.93
N GLU A 3 -41.58 19.15 -19.99
CA GLU A 3 -41.26 17.75 -19.77
C GLU A 3 -40.56 17.27 -21.04
N PHE A 4 -39.27 16.98 -20.93
CA PHE A 4 -38.45 16.50 -22.05
C PHE A 4 -38.79 15.01 -22.23
N ASP A 5 -39.74 14.73 -23.10
CA ASP A 5 -40.21 13.38 -23.43
C ASP A 5 -39.18 12.74 -24.38
N LEU A 6 -38.13 12.14 -23.80
CA LEU A 6 -37.12 11.39 -24.54
C LEU A 6 -37.72 10.06 -25.01
N ASP A 7 -37.56 9.76 -26.29
CA ASP A 7 -37.82 8.46 -26.88
C ASP A 7 -37.02 7.37 -26.13
N ASP A 8 -37.59 6.17 -25.96
CA ASP A 8 -36.92 5.00 -25.39
C ASP A 8 -35.58 4.72 -26.09
N ASP A 9 -35.47 4.96 -27.41
CA ASP A 9 -34.22 4.80 -28.17
C ASP A 9 -33.16 5.87 -27.77
N GLU A 10 -33.56 7.12 -27.54
CA GLU A 10 -32.65 8.19 -27.08
C GLU A 10 -32.18 7.96 -25.64
N LEU A 11 -33.06 7.46 -24.76
CA LEU A 11 -32.71 7.01 -23.41
C LEU A 11 -31.65 5.90 -23.48
N LEU A 12 -31.88 4.87 -24.31
CA LEU A 12 -30.96 3.76 -24.49
C LEU A 12 -29.59 4.23 -25.00
N GLU A 13 -29.55 5.16 -25.97
CA GLU A 13 -28.31 5.75 -26.46
C GLU A 13 -27.57 6.53 -25.37
N GLU A 14 -28.29 7.31 -24.56
CA GLU A 14 -27.72 8.07 -23.45
C GLU A 14 -27.20 7.14 -22.35
N GLU A 15 -27.94 6.08 -21.98
CA GLU A 15 -27.46 5.06 -21.05
C GLU A 15 -26.21 4.34 -21.57
N LEU A 16 -26.15 4.07 -22.89
CA LEU A 16 -24.99 3.45 -23.52
C LEU A 16 -23.78 4.40 -23.54
N ALA A 17 -24.01 5.70 -23.75
CA ALA A 17 -23.00 6.74 -23.70
C ALA A 17 -22.46 6.93 -22.27
N LEU A 18 -23.35 7.02 -21.28
CA LEU A 18 -23.02 7.09 -19.85
C LEU A 18 -22.27 5.82 -19.39
N ALA A 19 -22.68 4.65 -19.88
CA ALA A 19 -22.01 3.38 -19.64
C ALA A 19 -20.57 3.34 -20.20
N LYS A 20 -20.31 3.99 -21.34
CA LYS A 20 -18.96 4.13 -21.92
C LYS A 20 -18.10 5.11 -21.12
N LEU A 21 -18.71 6.13 -20.49
CA LEU A 21 -18.04 7.11 -19.62
C LEU A 21 -17.77 6.58 -18.21
N ASP A 22 -18.45 5.51 -17.79
CA ASP A 22 -18.29 4.88 -16.49
C ASP A 22 -16.90 4.24 -16.30
N ARG A 23 -15.95 5.05 -15.83
CA ARG A 23 -14.57 4.64 -15.50
C ARG A 23 -14.49 3.54 -14.43
N THR A 24 -15.59 3.22 -13.75
CA THR A 24 -15.64 2.13 -12.77
C THR A 24 -15.91 0.77 -13.40
N ARG A 25 -16.25 0.68 -14.69
CA ARG A 25 -16.34 -0.60 -15.41
C ARG A 25 -14.95 -1.05 -15.89
N PRO A 26 -14.55 -2.31 -15.65
CA PRO A 26 -13.29 -2.82 -16.16
C PRO A 26 -13.38 -3.05 -17.66
N SER A 27 -12.36 -2.63 -18.42
CA SER A 27 -12.21 -2.98 -19.83
C SER A 27 -11.98 -4.49 -20.01
N GLU A 28 -12.19 -4.99 -21.23
CA GLU A 28 -11.90 -6.39 -21.56
C GLU A 28 -10.44 -6.75 -21.23
N HIS A 29 -9.50 -5.87 -21.56
CA HIS A 29 -8.09 -6.02 -21.21
C HIS A 29 -7.89 -6.21 -19.69
N GLN A 30 -8.61 -5.46 -18.86
CA GLN A 30 -8.54 -5.58 -17.40
C GLN A 30 -9.18 -6.88 -16.88
N ARG A 31 -10.30 -7.32 -17.47
CA ARG A 31 -10.95 -8.60 -17.13
C ARG A 31 -10.05 -9.80 -17.46
N LEU A 32 -9.36 -9.73 -18.59
CA LEU A 32 -8.36 -10.72 -19.04
C LEU A 32 -7.07 -10.72 -18.20
N GLY A 33 -6.91 -9.77 -17.27
CA GLY A 33 -5.79 -9.75 -16.33
C GLY A 33 -4.70 -8.73 -16.62
N GLY A 34 -4.83 -7.91 -17.66
CA GLY A 34 -3.89 -6.81 -17.97
C GLY A 34 -4.20 -5.53 -17.19
N ALA A 35 -3.32 -4.54 -17.18
CA ALA A 35 -3.51 -3.29 -16.42
C ALA A 35 -3.34 -2.05 -17.30
N ASN A 36 -3.91 -0.92 -16.88
CA ASN A 36 -3.65 0.35 -17.57
C ASN A 36 -2.25 0.90 -17.22
N ARG A 37 -1.77 1.86 -18.02
CA ARG A 37 -0.42 2.44 -17.86
C ARG A 37 -0.25 3.15 -16.51
N GLY A 38 -1.29 3.84 -16.04
CA GLY A 38 -1.24 4.54 -14.75
C GLY A 38 -1.04 3.60 -13.57
N PHE A 39 -1.78 2.49 -13.53
CA PHE A 39 -1.60 1.43 -12.53
C PHE A 39 -0.21 0.79 -12.62
N SER A 40 0.28 0.56 -13.83
CA SER A 40 1.60 -0.02 -14.06
C SER A 40 2.72 0.87 -13.51
N TRP A 41 2.66 2.18 -13.80
CA TRP A 41 3.60 3.16 -13.24
C TRP A 41 3.49 3.30 -11.73
N LEU A 42 2.28 3.22 -11.17
CA LEU A 42 2.07 3.22 -9.73
C LEU A 42 2.80 2.04 -9.06
N LEU A 43 2.72 0.84 -9.63
CA LEU A 43 3.47 -0.32 -9.13
C LEU A 43 4.98 -0.14 -9.30
N ILE A 44 5.45 0.42 -10.41
CA ILE A 44 6.87 0.66 -10.65
C ILE A 44 7.43 1.65 -9.63
N ILE A 45 6.80 2.82 -9.50
CA ILE A 45 7.27 3.87 -8.59
C ILE A 45 7.17 3.38 -7.14
N GLY A 46 6.04 2.78 -6.77
CA GLY A 46 5.86 2.21 -5.43
C GLY A 46 6.88 1.11 -5.12
N GLY A 47 7.06 0.15 -6.03
CA GLY A 47 8.05 -0.91 -5.89
C GLY A 47 9.48 -0.38 -5.80
N PHE A 48 9.84 0.62 -6.60
CA PHE A 48 11.16 1.24 -6.56
C PHE A 48 11.41 1.95 -5.21
N ILE A 49 10.49 2.79 -4.75
CA ILE A 49 10.60 3.47 -3.45
C ILE A 49 10.65 2.44 -2.31
N GLY A 50 9.83 1.40 -2.38
CA GLY A 50 9.82 0.32 -1.39
C GLY A 50 11.15 -0.43 -1.33
N VAL A 51 11.73 -0.76 -2.49
CA VAL A 51 13.06 -1.40 -2.57
C VAL A 51 14.12 -0.51 -1.91
N LEU A 52 14.15 0.79 -2.24
CA LEU A 52 15.11 1.72 -1.65
C LEU A 52 14.96 1.80 -0.12
N ALA A 53 13.73 1.99 0.37
CA ALA A 53 13.47 2.04 1.81
C ALA A 53 13.87 0.74 2.52
N SER A 54 13.62 -0.42 1.91
CA SER A 54 14.03 -1.71 2.46
C SER A 54 15.54 -1.93 2.43
N ILE A 55 16.24 -1.49 1.38
CA ILE A 55 17.71 -1.55 1.33
C ILE A 55 18.32 -0.67 2.43
N GLU A 56 17.83 0.55 2.61
CA GLU A 56 18.31 1.44 3.67
C GLU A 56 18.10 0.83 5.06
N LEU A 57 16.97 0.16 5.30
CA LEU A 57 16.75 -0.58 6.54
C LEU A 57 17.73 -1.75 6.73
N VAL A 58 18.01 -2.52 5.67
CA VAL A 58 19.02 -3.60 5.72
C VAL A 58 20.41 -3.03 6.02
N LEU A 59 20.79 -1.92 5.37
CA LEU A 59 22.09 -1.28 5.60
C LEU A 59 22.21 -0.75 7.03
N ALA A 60 21.14 -0.14 7.56
CA ALA A 60 21.09 0.33 8.94
C ALA A 60 21.23 -0.82 9.95
N GLU A 61 20.61 -1.96 9.67
CA GLU A 61 20.72 -3.15 10.53
C GLU A 61 22.14 -3.73 10.51
N ILE A 62 22.76 -3.84 9.33
CA ILE A 62 24.15 -4.27 9.19
C ILE A 62 25.09 -3.36 9.98
N ALA A 63 24.91 -2.03 9.86
CA ALA A 63 25.74 -1.06 10.58
C ALA A 63 25.64 -1.23 12.10
N LEU A 64 24.45 -1.49 12.64
CA LEU A 64 24.25 -1.72 14.07
C LEU A 64 24.80 -3.06 14.56
N ILE A 65 24.80 -4.09 13.70
CA ILE A 65 25.42 -5.39 14.01
C ILE A 65 26.94 -5.25 14.08
N GLU A 66 27.54 -4.45 13.19
CA GLU A 66 28.98 -4.18 13.18
C GLU A 66 29.42 -3.27 14.33
N ASP A 67 28.66 -2.21 14.59
CA ASP A 67 28.89 -1.26 15.68
C ASP A 67 27.56 -0.82 16.30
N PRO A 68 27.22 -1.29 17.52
CA PRO A 68 26.01 -0.87 18.22
C PRO A 68 25.93 0.65 18.51
N SER A 69 27.03 1.38 18.37
CA SER A 69 27.10 2.84 18.50
C SER A 69 27.04 3.61 17.17
N ALA A 70 26.82 2.91 16.05
CA ALA A 70 26.74 3.51 14.72
C ALA A 70 25.64 4.57 14.62
N SER A 71 25.97 5.72 14.04
CA SER A 71 25.00 6.77 13.73
C SER A 71 24.23 6.41 12.45
N LEU A 72 22.91 6.25 12.55
CA LEU A 72 22.05 5.92 11.41
C LEU A 72 21.52 7.17 10.71
N SER A 73 21.34 7.09 9.39
CA SER A 73 20.79 8.19 8.57
C SER A 73 19.35 8.58 8.94
N CYS A 74 18.63 7.66 9.57
CA CYS A 74 17.25 7.82 10.02
C CYS A 74 17.11 8.15 11.51
N ASP A 75 18.21 8.19 12.28
CA ASP A 75 18.21 8.59 13.69
C ASP A 75 18.30 10.12 13.77
N LEU A 76 17.16 10.77 13.58
CA LEU A 76 17.04 12.23 13.54
C LEU A 76 16.93 12.84 14.94
N ASN A 77 16.26 12.15 15.86
CA ASN A 77 16.11 12.54 17.25
C ASN A 77 15.68 11.32 18.08
N PRO A 78 15.66 11.40 19.43
CA PRO A 78 15.32 10.26 20.29
C PRO A 78 13.94 9.62 20.04
N PHE A 79 13.03 10.31 19.35
CA PHE A 79 11.67 9.84 19.03
C PHE A 79 11.52 9.41 17.55
N ILE A 80 12.44 9.83 16.69
CA ILE A 80 12.47 9.51 15.26
C ILE A 80 13.80 8.82 14.96
N GLY A 81 13.77 7.49 14.98
CA GLY A 81 14.95 6.66 14.82
C GLY A 81 14.60 5.22 14.46
N CYS A 82 15.53 4.56 13.77
CA CYS A 82 15.46 3.17 13.36
C CYS A 82 16.02 2.21 14.41
N SER A 83 16.99 2.65 15.20
CA SER A 83 17.84 1.80 16.03
C SER A 83 17.08 0.95 17.05
N SER A 84 16.09 1.52 17.73
CA SER A 84 15.25 0.81 18.70
C SER A 84 14.40 -0.29 18.06
N SER A 85 13.93 -0.08 16.82
CA SER A 85 13.13 -1.08 16.13
C SER A 85 13.96 -2.22 15.56
N LEU A 86 15.16 -1.93 15.04
CA LEU A 86 15.96 -2.90 14.27
C LEU A 86 16.60 -3.98 15.14
N LEU A 87 16.91 -3.67 16.39
CA LEU A 87 17.56 -4.61 17.33
C LEU A 87 16.59 -5.55 18.03
N GLU A 88 15.29 -5.35 17.83
CA GLU A 88 14.24 -6.08 18.53
C GLU A 88 13.82 -7.33 17.75
N TRP A 89 13.46 -8.39 18.47
CA TRP A 89 13.15 -9.68 17.83
C TRP A 89 11.96 -9.59 16.88
N GLN A 90 11.07 -8.61 17.09
CA GLN A 90 9.94 -8.29 16.22
C GLN A 90 10.38 -7.87 14.81
N SER A 91 11.62 -7.41 14.62
CA SER A 91 12.21 -7.03 13.34
C SER A 91 12.75 -8.21 12.52
N HIS A 92 12.71 -9.42 13.08
CA HIS A 92 13.15 -10.64 12.43
C HIS A 92 11.96 -11.60 12.25
N LEU A 93 11.50 -11.82 11.01
CA LEU A 93 10.48 -12.82 10.68
C LEU A 93 11.10 -14.18 10.39
N LEU A 94 10.26 -15.23 10.46
CA LEU A 94 10.50 -16.55 9.85
C LEU A 94 11.95 -17.05 9.97
N PHE A 95 12.32 -17.56 11.15
CA PHE A 95 13.65 -18.12 11.42
C PHE A 95 14.79 -17.09 11.51
N GLY A 96 14.49 -15.84 11.89
CA GLY A 96 15.51 -14.82 12.15
C GLY A 96 15.85 -13.94 10.94
N ILE A 97 15.10 -14.07 9.85
CA ILE A 97 15.30 -13.27 8.63
C ILE A 97 14.83 -11.84 8.88
N PRO A 98 15.69 -10.83 8.62
CA PRO A 98 15.29 -9.43 8.75
C PRO A 98 14.05 -9.10 7.92
N ASN A 99 13.06 -8.44 8.54
CA ASN A 99 11.84 -8.00 7.87
C ASN A 99 12.16 -7.11 6.67
N ALA A 100 13.22 -6.30 6.79
CA ALA A 100 13.72 -5.43 5.73
C ALA A 100 14.12 -6.24 4.48
N LEU A 101 14.74 -7.41 4.65
CA LEU A 101 15.14 -8.28 3.54
C LEU A 101 13.93 -8.88 2.81
N ILE A 102 12.92 -9.30 3.57
CA ILE A 102 11.63 -9.75 3.00
C ILE A 102 10.97 -8.59 2.23
N GLY A 103 11.06 -7.37 2.77
CA GLY A 103 10.62 -6.14 2.11
C GLY A 103 11.26 -5.95 0.74
N VAL A 104 12.59 -6.07 0.63
CA VAL A 104 13.31 -5.97 -0.65
C VAL A 104 12.73 -6.92 -1.69
N ALA A 105 12.53 -8.20 -1.33
CA ALA A 105 12.00 -9.20 -2.25
C ALA A 105 10.56 -8.89 -2.71
N ILE A 106 9.68 -8.49 -1.78
CA ILE A 106 8.28 -8.17 -2.10
C ILE A 106 8.20 -6.91 -2.97
N PHE A 107 8.92 -5.85 -2.62
CA PHE A 107 8.88 -4.60 -3.40
C PHE A 107 9.53 -4.76 -4.78
N ALA A 108 10.59 -5.56 -4.90
CA ALA A 108 11.18 -5.91 -6.20
C ALA A 108 10.18 -6.69 -7.06
N MET A 109 9.39 -7.60 -6.46
CA MET A 109 8.31 -8.29 -7.18
C MET A 109 7.22 -7.30 -7.65
N VAL A 110 6.81 -6.35 -6.81
CA VAL A 110 5.84 -5.31 -7.18
C VAL A 110 6.35 -4.48 -8.36
N LEU A 111 7.61 -4.05 -8.31
CA LEU A 111 8.29 -3.34 -9.40
C LEU A 111 8.27 -4.17 -10.70
N GLY A 112 8.68 -5.45 -10.62
CA GLY A 112 8.71 -6.36 -11.75
C GLY A 112 7.33 -6.61 -12.37
N VAL A 113 6.29 -6.75 -11.54
CA VAL A 113 4.90 -6.87 -12.00
C VAL A 113 4.44 -5.60 -12.72
N GLY A 114 4.81 -4.42 -12.23
CA GLY A 114 4.55 -3.15 -12.91
C GLY A 114 5.20 -3.08 -14.30
N CYS A 115 6.47 -3.48 -14.41
CA CYS A 115 7.18 -3.60 -15.68
C CYS A 115 6.50 -4.60 -16.64
N ALA A 116 6.07 -5.75 -16.13
CA ALA A 116 5.37 -6.76 -16.91
C ALA A 116 4.07 -6.19 -17.53
N PHE A 117 3.29 -5.41 -16.77
CA PHE A 117 2.10 -4.76 -17.33
C PHE A 117 2.42 -3.72 -18.40
N LEU A 118 3.50 -2.94 -18.26
CA LEU A 118 3.95 -2.03 -19.33
C LEU A 118 4.37 -2.79 -20.59
N ALA A 119 4.93 -3.99 -20.45
CA ALA A 119 5.24 -4.89 -21.56
C ALA A 119 3.99 -5.58 -22.15
N GLY A 120 2.80 -5.31 -21.63
CA GLY A 120 1.53 -5.86 -22.13
C GLY A 120 1.12 -7.20 -21.52
N ALA A 121 1.76 -7.62 -20.41
CA ALA A 121 1.44 -8.87 -19.74
C ALA A 121 -0.01 -8.91 -19.23
N ARG A 122 -0.58 -10.12 -19.23
CA ARG A 122 -1.91 -10.41 -18.67
C ARG A 122 -1.74 -11.51 -17.63
N LEU A 123 -1.96 -11.17 -16.38
CA LEU A 123 -1.74 -12.11 -15.29
C LEU A 123 -2.99 -12.94 -15.03
N ALA A 124 -2.78 -14.22 -14.72
CA ALA A 124 -3.87 -15.14 -14.40
C ALA A 124 -4.64 -14.69 -13.16
N ARG A 125 -5.92 -15.09 -13.05
CA ARG A 125 -6.79 -14.73 -11.93
C ARG A 125 -6.23 -15.15 -10.57
N TRP A 126 -5.55 -16.28 -10.49
CA TRP A 126 -4.93 -16.75 -9.24
C TRP A 126 -3.80 -15.82 -8.79
N PHE A 127 -3.02 -15.27 -9.73
CA PHE A 127 -1.93 -14.36 -9.41
C PHE A 127 -2.46 -13.06 -8.79
N TRP A 128 -3.56 -12.53 -9.32
CA TRP A 128 -4.27 -11.40 -8.71
C TRP A 128 -4.71 -11.68 -7.27
N ARG A 129 -5.20 -12.88 -6.98
CA ARG A 129 -5.59 -13.29 -5.62
C ARG A 129 -4.39 -13.38 -4.69
N VAL A 130 -3.27 -13.93 -5.18
CA VAL A 130 -2.01 -13.99 -4.42
C VAL A 130 -1.51 -12.57 -4.12
N MET A 131 -1.51 -11.66 -5.10
CA MET A 131 -1.15 -10.26 -4.87
C MET A 131 -2.02 -9.61 -3.79
N CYS A 132 -3.35 -9.81 -3.85
CA CYS A 132 -4.26 -9.31 -2.82
C CYS A 132 -3.97 -9.94 -1.45
N ALA A 133 -3.69 -11.24 -1.38
CA ALA A 133 -3.35 -11.91 -0.13
C ALA A 133 -2.06 -11.36 0.48
N VAL A 134 -1.01 -11.16 -0.34
CA VAL A 134 0.26 -10.55 0.09
C VAL A 134 0.04 -9.12 0.59
N VAL A 135 -0.75 -8.32 -0.12
CA VAL A 135 -1.09 -6.96 0.31
C VAL A 135 -1.85 -6.96 1.65
N LEU A 136 -2.85 -7.83 1.80
CA LEU A 136 -3.62 -7.91 3.05
C LEU A 136 -2.76 -8.36 4.21
N ALA A 137 -1.87 -9.32 3.99
CA ALA A 137 -0.87 -9.73 4.98
C ALA A 137 0.06 -8.57 5.35
N GLY A 138 0.52 -7.79 4.36
CA GLY A 138 1.34 -6.59 4.58
C GLY A 138 0.60 -5.52 5.39
N LEU A 139 -0.68 -5.24 5.09
CA LEU A 139 -1.49 -4.29 5.86
C LEU A 139 -1.72 -4.75 7.30
N ALA A 140 -1.98 -6.04 7.50
CA ALA A 140 -2.10 -6.62 8.85
C ALA A 140 -0.77 -6.51 9.62
N PHE A 141 0.35 -6.79 8.96
CA PHE A 141 1.69 -6.65 9.53
C PHE A 141 1.98 -5.19 9.92
N ILE A 142 1.63 -4.22 9.07
CA ILE A 142 1.76 -2.78 9.38
C ILE A 142 0.93 -2.41 10.60
N ALA A 143 -0.32 -2.86 10.69
CA ALA A 143 -1.18 -2.54 11.84
C ALA A 143 -0.59 -3.09 13.15
N TRP A 144 -0.07 -4.33 13.12
CA TRP A 144 0.60 -4.94 14.27
C TRP A 144 1.90 -4.20 14.62
N PHE A 145 2.75 -3.93 13.64
CA PHE A 145 4.06 -3.29 13.83
C PHE A 145 3.93 -1.83 14.27
N LEU A 146 2.90 -1.12 13.80
CA LEU A 146 2.52 0.20 14.32
C LEU A 146 2.19 0.11 15.81
N GLY A 147 1.42 -0.89 16.24
CA GLY A 147 1.16 -1.15 17.65
C GLY A 147 2.45 -1.33 18.45
N GLN A 148 3.38 -2.17 17.98
CA GLN A 148 4.69 -2.36 18.62
C GLN A 148 5.49 -1.05 18.69
N SER A 149 5.48 -0.25 17.61
CA SER A 149 6.18 1.03 17.57
C SER A 149 5.67 2.01 18.63
N LEU A 150 4.35 2.04 18.85
CA LEU A 150 3.72 2.96 19.79
C LEU A 150 3.81 2.50 21.25
N THR A 151 3.69 1.19 21.52
CA THR A 151 3.58 0.69 22.89
C THR A 151 4.87 0.12 23.46
N VAL A 152 5.83 -0.27 22.61
CA VAL A 152 7.09 -0.91 23.02
C VAL A 152 8.27 0.01 22.75
N PHE A 153 8.44 0.45 21.50
CA PHE A 153 9.62 1.24 21.12
C PHE A 153 9.50 2.71 21.52
N GLY A 154 8.30 3.30 21.41
CA GLY A 154 8.07 4.72 21.67
C GLY A 154 8.70 5.64 20.61
N THR A 155 9.11 5.08 19.46
CA THR A 155 9.78 5.79 18.37
C THR A 155 9.21 5.42 17.01
N LEU A 156 9.44 6.27 16.00
CA LEU A 156 9.01 6.06 14.63
C LEU A 156 10.19 6.12 13.66
N CYS A 157 10.32 5.08 12.85
CA CYS A 157 11.34 4.99 11.81
C CYS A 157 10.82 5.59 10.49
N PRO A 158 11.49 6.61 9.90
CA PRO A 158 11.09 7.21 8.62
C PRO A 158 11.07 6.21 7.45
N TRP A 159 12.02 5.28 7.41
CA TRP A 159 12.08 4.26 6.35
C TRP A 159 10.93 3.24 6.48
N CYS A 160 10.62 2.80 7.70
CA CYS A 160 9.45 1.95 7.95
C CYS A 160 8.15 2.66 7.53
N MET A 161 7.97 3.92 7.93
CA MET A 161 6.79 4.71 7.53
C MET A 161 6.69 4.87 6.01
N THR A 162 7.84 5.03 5.33
CA THR A 162 7.90 5.07 3.87
C THR A 162 7.43 3.75 3.26
N SER A 163 7.92 2.61 3.75
CA SER A 163 7.46 1.29 3.31
C SER A 163 5.97 1.09 3.60
N TRP A 164 5.46 1.54 4.76
CA TRP A 164 4.03 1.47 5.08
C TRP A 164 3.19 2.26 4.08
N ALA A 165 3.60 3.50 3.79
CA ALA A 165 2.92 4.36 2.83
C ALA A 165 2.87 3.69 1.44
N VAL A 166 3.98 3.11 0.98
CA VAL A 166 4.03 2.36 -0.28
C VAL A 166 3.04 1.19 -0.27
N VAL A 167 3.05 0.35 0.78
CA VAL A 167 2.15 -0.80 0.89
C VAL A 167 0.69 -0.38 0.90
N ILE A 168 0.33 0.72 1.57
CA ILE A 168 -1.03 1.24 1.60
C ILE A 168 -1.46 1.74 0.22
N VAL A 169 -0.63 2.57 -0.42
CA VAL A 169 -0.93 3.13 -1.76
C VAL A 169 -1.04 2.03 -2.79
N VAL A 170 -0.04 1.16 -2.90
CA VAL A 170 -0.04 0.03 -3.84
C VAL A 170 -1.17 -0.93 -3.50
N GLY A 171 -1.32 -1.26 -2.22
CA GLY A 171 -2.23 -2.29 -1.75
C GLY A 171 -3.69 -1.98 -2.02
N VAL A 172 -4.12 -0.76 -1.68
CA VAL A 172 -5.49 -0.32 -1.95
C VAL A 172 -5.79 -0.35 -3.45
N GLN A 173 -4.84 0.06 -4.29
CA GLN A 173 -5.02 0.06 -5.75
C GLN A 173 -5.05 -1.36 -6.32
N VAL A 174 -4.20 -2.27 -5.83
CA VAL A 174 -4.19 -3.69 -6.21
C VAL A 174 -5.53 -4.34 -5.85
N ILE A 175 -6.01 -4.18 -4.61
CA ILE A 175 -7.28 -4.74 -4.16
C ILE A 175 -8.43 -4.16 -4.99
N ALA A 176 -8.49 -2.83 -5.13
CA ALA A 176 -9.50 -2.14 -5.90
C ALA A 176 -9.57 -2.62 -7.35
N ARG A 177 -8.43 -2.75 -8.01
CA ARG A 177 -8.36 -3.20 -9.40
C ARG A 177 -8.74 -4.68 -9.54
N ALA A 178 -8.29 -5.55 -8.63
CA ALA A 178 -8.61 -6.98 -8.67
C ALA A 178 -10.11 -7.22 -8.41
N ALA A 179 -10.67 -6.45 -7.46
CA ALA A 179 -12.08 -6.40 -7.13
C ALA A 179 -12.92 -5.94 -8.34
N GLN A 180 -12.55 -4.81 -8.95
CA GLN A 180 -13.24 -4.25 -10.12
C GLN A 180 -13.29 -5.23 -11.30
N ALA A 181 -12.17 -5.92 -11.56
CA ALA A 181 -12.03 -6.81 -12.71
C ALA A 181 -12.64 -8.21 -12.49
N GLY A 182 -13.23 -8.48 -11.32
CA GLY A 182 -13.83 -9.79 -11.00
C GLY A 182 -12.81 -10.90 -10.72
N HIS A 183 -11.60 -10.54 -10.26
CA HIS A 183 -10.57 -11.53 -9.89
C HIS A 183 -10.72 -12.04 -8.46
N LEU A 184 -11.45 -11.30 -7.62
CA LEU A 184 -11.84 -11.69 -6.27
C LEU A 184 -13.22 -12.35 -6.23
N PRO A 185 -13.49 -13.28 -5.28
CA PRO A 185 -14.77 -13.95 -5.13
C PRO A 185 -15.82 -13.04 -4.44
N ILE A 186 -16.10 -11.88 -5.02
CA ILE A 186 -17.08 -10.90 -4.53
C ILE A 186 -18.02 -10.46 -5.65
N SER A 187 -19.15 -9.85 -5.31
CA SER A 187 -20.10 -9.36 -6.31
C SER A 187 -19.50 -8.22 -7.15
N GLN A 188 -19.89 -8.15 -8.43
CA GLN A 188 -19.42 -7.09 -9.34
C GLN A 188 -19.79 -5.69 -8.84
N LYS A 189 -20.97 -5.55 -8.21
CA LYS A 189 -21.40 -4.28 -7.60
C LYS A 189 -20.45 -3.85 -6.48
N LEU A 190 -20.08 -4.77 -5.59
CA LEU A 190 -19.13 -4.49 -4.51
C LEU A 190 -17.73 -4.18 -5.07
N GLY A 191 -17.25 -4.96 -6.05
CA GLY A 191 -15.94 -4.73 -6.65
C GLY A 191 -15.82 -3.35 -7.31
N ARG A 192 -16.87 -2.91 -7.99
CA ARG A 192 -16.95 -1.55 -8.56
C ARG A 192 -17.03 -0.46 -7.49
N ALA A 193 -17.75 -0.70 -6.39
CA ALA A 193 -17.82 0.24 -5.27
C ALA A 193 -16.44 0.43 -4.61
N ILE A 194 -15.73 -0.67 -4.31
CA ILE A 194 -14.36 -0.62 -3.77
C ILE A 194 -13.45 0.19 -4.70
N TYR A 195 -13.53 -0.04 -6.01
CA TYR A 195 -12.74 0.72 -6.96
C TYR A 195 -13.09 2.20 -6.98
N ARG A 196 -14.37 2.57 -6.90
CA ARG A 196 -14.80 3.97 -6.86
C ARG A 196 -14.29 4.67 -5.59
N GLU A 197 -14.46 4.03 -4.43
CA GLU A 197 -14.09 4.60 -3.13
C GLU A 197 -12.62 4.42 -2.75
N ARG A 198 -11.79 3.83 -3.62
CA ARG A 198 -10.39 3.47 -3.32
C ARG A 198 -9.56 4.62 -2.75
N TRP A 199 -9.79 5.85 -3.21
CA TRP A 199 -9.08 7.02 -2.69
C TRP A 199 -9.55 7.39 -1.27
N LEU A 200 -10.85 7.30 -0.98
CA LEU A 200 -11.38 7.51 0.36
C LEU A 200 -10.93 6.42 1.32
N ILE A 201 -10.89 5.16 0.88
CA ILE A 201 -10.34 4.04 1.65
C ILE A 201 -8.87 4.32 2.00
N MET A 202 -8.07 4.72 1.01
CA MET A 202 -6.66 5.06 1.21
C MET A 202 -6.47 6.23 2.19
N ILE A 203 -7.23 7.32 2.02
CA ILE A 203 -7.20 8.47 2.93
C ILE A 203 -7.61 8.04 4.35
N GLY A 204 -8.67 7.24 4.47
CA GLY A 204 -9.14 6.70 5.75
C GLY A 204 -8.06 5.91 6.48
N ILE A 205 -7.32 5.04 5.78
CA ILE A 205 -6.20 4.28 6.36
C ILE A 205 -5.10 5.23 6.85
N PHE A 206 -4.70 6.23 6.05
CA PHE A 206 -3.70 7.21 6.48
C PHE A 206 -4.15 8.02 7.69
N VAL A 207 -5.41 8.47 7.71
CA VAL A 207 -5.98 9.20 8.85
C VAL A 207 -5.96 8.33 10.11
N LEU A 208 -6.35 7.05 10.02
CA LEU A 208 -6.32 6.13 11.16
C LEU A 208 -4.90 5.93 11.69
N ILE A 209 -3.90 5.77 10.80
CA ILE A 209 -2.50 5.62 11.20
C ILE A 209 -1.98 6.91 11.85
N ILE A 210 -2.24 8.07 11.27
CA ILE A 210 -1.81 9.36 11.83
C ILE A 210 -2.46 9.59 13.20
N LEU A 211 -3.76 9.31 13.34
CA LEU A 211 -4.46 9.41 14.62
C LEU A 211 -3.85 8.45 15.66
N ALA A 212 -3.56 7.21 15.28
CA ALA A 212 -2.90 6.25 16.17
C ALA A 212 -1.53 6.76 16.62
N ILE A 213 -0.73 7.35 15.72
CA ILE A 213 0.56 7.95 16.05
C ILE A 213 0.42 9.14 17.02
N VAL A 214 -0.51 10.06 16.74
CA VAL A 214 -0.72 11.26 17.56
C VAL A 214 -1.18 10.88 18.96
N ILE A 215 -2.12 9.93 19.06
CA ILE A 215 -2.66 9.46 20.35
C ILE A 215 -1.62 8.62 21.10
N GLY A 216 -0.97 7.68 20.41
CA GLY A 216 -0.01 6.76 21.03
C GLY A 216 1.23 7.47 21.58
N LEU A 217 1.69 8.54 20.92
CA LEU A 217 2.85 9.32 21.35
C LEU A 217 2.46 10.64 22.05
N TRP A 218 1.21 10.76 22.54
CA TRP A 218 0.70 12.01 23.13
C TRP A 218 1.57 12.57 24.27
N GLY A 219 2.12 11.71 25.13
CA GLY A 219 3.05 12.11 26.19
C GLY A 219 4.33 12.74 25.64
N THR A 220 4.89 12.17 24.58
CA THR A 220 6.05 12.70 23.86
C THR A 220 5.76 14.05 23.21
N TRP A 221 4.60 14.19 22.56
CA TRP A 221 4.21 15.45 21.92
C TRP A 221 4.09 16.59 22.93
N ARG A 222 3.53 16.33 24.12
CA ARG A 222 3.45 17.33 25.20
C ARG A 222 4.82 17.83 25.64
N LEU A 223 5.77 16.91 25.82
CA LEU A 223 7.14 17.25 26.20
C LEU A 223 7.83 18.12 25.14
N TYR A 224 7.61 17.85 23.86
CA TYR A 224 8.23 18.59 22.76
C TYR A 224 7.57 19.94 22.48
N LEU A 225 6.23 20.00 22.56
CA LEU A 225 5.45 21.22 22.29
C LEU A 225 5.32 22.14 23.51
N GLY A 226 5.79 21.71 24.70
CA GLY A 226 5.70 22.48 25.94
C GLY A 226 4.25 22.66 26.43
N LEU A 227 3.39 21.68 26.15
CA LEU A 227 1.95 21.67 26.48
C LEU A 227 1.65 20.90 27.77
#